data_AF-A0A7V1WAD9-F1
#
_entry.id   AF-A0A7V1WAD9-F1
#
_cell.length_a   1.000
_cell.length_b   1.000
_cell.length_c   1.000
_cell.angle_alpha   90.00
_cell.angle_beta   90.00
_cell.angle_gamma   90.00
#
_symmetry.space_group_name_H-M   'P 1'
#
loop_
_entity.id
_entity.type
_entity.pdbx_description
1 polymer ?
#
loop_
_entity_poly.entity_id
_entity_poly.type
_entity_poly.pdbx_seq_one_letter_code
_entity_poly.pdbx_strand_id
1 'polypeptide(L)'
;MIKRTACRVVVMLACLLPLSFGTARGGGGAGAPPRFVSPRVVVINYDPIIESEGGRRLHEVAGWNDPRYLAEAYRSDLIECSGGYVRYRIVEWIDADKHPVKKDGFAYTDESYLRALRSGKEWHQPDAVDYKAIIRDYRLDRRVAAGEIDEVWCFSMPYSGFWESTMAGRGAYFCNSDPVPDVDCPRIFVIMGFNYERGVGEMLEDWGHRTESILTHVFGSWEPKKTHAWNRFTLYDKQLPGEAACGNVHFAPNSNSDYDWGNKRPVQSSCDDWLDYPSLTGEKRVVTADDWGGGNIRSHHKWWLHRLPKAPGRTEGKLNNWWAYVADFNSYRESGGRPGLVPSSGR
;
A
#
# COMPACT_ATOMS: atom_id res chain seq x y z
N MET A 1 32.91 58.05 -51.95
CA MET A 1 31.93 57.10 -52.52
C MET A 1 31.37 56.25 -51.39
N ILE A 2 30.19 56.63 -50.89
CA ILE A 2 29.51 55.96 -49.77
C ILE A 2 28.11 55.64 -50.29
N LYS A 3 27.80 54.36 -50.51
CA LYS A 3 26.44 53.91 -50.85
C LYS A 3 25.66 53.72 -49.55
N ARG A 4 24.70 54.61 -49.29
CA ARG A 4 23.62 54.42 -48.30
C ARG A 4 22.41 53.87 -49.05
N THR A 5 21.97 52.67 -48.69
CA THR A 5 20.70 52.10 -49.19
C THR A 5 19.65 52.24 -48.11
N ALA A 6 18.53 52.84 -48.48
CA ALA A 6 17.44 53.23 -47.62
C ALA A 6 16.61 52.03 -47.13
N CYS A 7 16.15 52.16 -45.89
CA CYS A 7 15.25 51.30 -45.16
C CYS A 7 13.83 51.33 -45.78
N ARG A 8 13.24 50.16 -46.05
CA ARG A 8 11.80 50.01 -46.34
C ARG A 8 11.14 49.29 -45.18
N VAL A 9 10.24 50.00 -44.51
CA VAL A 9 9.31 49.50 -43.50
C VAL A 9 8.29 48.60 -44.19
N VAL A 10 8.10 47.38 -43.70
CA VAL A 10 6.96 46.52 -44.02
C VAL A 10 6.22 46.23 -42.72
N VAL A 11 5.00 46.74 -42.65
CA VAL A 11 4.01 46.49 -41.61
C VAL A 11 3.47 45.07 -41.81
N MET A 12 3.70 44.16 -40.86
CA MET A 12 3.05 42.85 -40.83
C MET A 12 1.76 42.93 -40.01
N LEU A 13 0.64 42.66 -40.67
CA LEU A 13 -0.68 42.48 -40.09
C LEU A 13 -0.68 41.29 -39.11
N ALA A 14 -1.11 41.53 -37.87
CA ALA A 14 -1.37 40.48 -36.90
C ALA A 14 -2.76 39.86 -37.15
N CYS A 15 -2.79 38.60 -37.59
CA CYS A 15 -4.01 37.77 -37.54
C CYS A 15 -4.08 37.07 -36.18
N LEU A 16 -5.00 37.54 -35.33
CA LEU A 16 -5.42 36.86 -34.10
C LEU A 16 -6.28 35.64 -34.46
N LEU A 17 -5.76 34.44 -34.20
CA LEU A 17 -6.55 33.20 -34.17
C LEU A 17 -6.95 32.90 -32.72
N PRO A 18 -8.21 32.53 -32.45
CA PRO A 18 -8.66 32.20 -31.10
C PRO A 18 -8.07 30.85 -30.66
N LEU A 19 -7.42 30.85 -29.49
CA LEU A 19 -7.01 29.63 -28.78
C LEU A 19 -8.26 28.95 -28.21
N SER A 20 -8.82 28.01 -28.96
CA SER A 20 -9.77 27.03 -28.44
C SER A 20 -9.03 26.10 -27.48
N PHE A 21 -9.24 26.24 -26.18
CA PHE A 21 -8.85 25.22 -25.20
C PHE A 21 -9.69 23.97 -25.43
N GLY A 22 -9.17 23.07 -26.27
CA GLY A 22 -9.68 21.71 -26.38
C GLY A 22 -9.40 20.96 -25.09
N THR A 23 -10.45 20.66 -24.32
CA THR A 23 -10.41 19.72 -23.22
C THR A 23 -10.07 18.34 -23.77
N ALA A 24 -8.84 17.89 -23.56
CA ALA A 24 -8.42 16.54 -23.89
C ALA A 24 -9.16 15.54 -22.97
N ARG A 25 -10.28 15.02 -23.45
CA ARG A 25 -10.83 13.75 -22.99
C ARG A 25 -9.87 12.64 -23.42
N GLY A 26 -9.03 12.19 -22.49
CA GLY A 26 -8.19 11.00 -22.68
C GLY A 26 -9.01 9.73 -22.53
N GLY A 27 -9.39 9.14 -23.66
CA GLY A 27 -9.89 7.77 -23.76
C GLY A 27 -8.76 6.74 -23.70
N GLY A 28 -9.14 5.51 -23.32
CA GLY A 28 -8.26 4.38 -23.00
C GLY A 28 -7.14 4.07 -24.00
N GLY A 29 -5.95 3.92 -23.44
CA GLY A 29 -4.79 3.21 -23.99
C GLY A 29 -3.94 2.79 -22.80
N ALA A 30 -3.40 1.56 -22.81
CA ALA A 30 -2.48 1.08 -21.78
C ALA A 30 -1.16 1.87 -21.84
N GLY A 31 -1.19 3.10 -21.34
CA GLY A 31 -0.07 4.02 -21.29
C GLY A 31 0.94 3.63 -20.21
N ALA A 32 2.13 4.22 -20.28
CA ALA A 32 3.10 4.16 -19.20
C ALA A 32 2.45 4.67 -17.89
N PRO A 33 2.83 4.14 -16.72
CA PRO A 33 2.33 4.63 -15.44
C PRO A 33 2.50 6.15 -15.31
N PRO A 34 1.58 6.85 -14.64
CA PRO A 34 1.74 8.28 -14.39
C PRO A 34 3.02 8.54 -13.59
N ARG A 35 3.52 9.79 -13.60
CA ARG A 35 4.73 10.14 -12.85
C ARG A 35 4.61 9.87 -11.34
N PHE A 36 3.40 9.98 -10.80
CA PHE A 36 3.04 9.61 -9.43
C PHE A 36 1.54 9.31 -9.38
N VAL A 37 1.12 8.63 -8.31
CA VAL A 37 -0.28 8.40 -7.95
C VAL A 37 -0.57 9.01 -6.58
N SER A 38 -1.83 9.39 -6.35
CA SER A 38 -2.25 9.97 -5.09
C SER A 38 -3.56 9.37 -4.58
N PRO A 39 -3.54 8.08 -4.15
CA PRO A 39 -4.74 7.40 -3.66
C PRO A 39 -5.34 8.17 -2.49
N ARG A 40 -6.67 8.31 -2.49
CA ARG A 40 -7.43 9.00 -1.45
C ARG A 40 -7.86 8.00 -0.40
N VAL A 41 -7.55 8.33 0.84
CA VAL A 41 -7.77 7.47 1.99
C VAL A 41 -8.79 8.12 2.91
N VAL A 42 -9.79 7.35 3.32
CA VAL A 42 -10.50 7.66 4.57
C VAL A 42 -9.87 6.86 5.70
N VAL A 43 -9.60 7.54 6.81
CA VAL A 43 -9.17 6.90 8.05
C VAL A 43 -10.37 6.72 8.95
N ILE A 44 -10.57 5.49 9.44
CA ILE A 44 -11.53 5.17 10.49
C ILE A 44 -10.72 4.79 11.73
N ASN A 45 -10.69 5.67 12.73
CA ASN A 45 -9.94 5.47 13.96
C ASN A 45 -10.88 4.98 15.07
N TYR A 46 -10.87 3.67 15.34
CA TYR A 46 -11.58 3.04 16.46
C TYR A 46 -10.79 3.24 17.75
N ASP A 47 -10.99 4.40 18.34
CA ASP A 47 -10.28 4.88 19.51
C ASP A 47 -11.30 5.51 20.47
N PRO A 48 -12.07 4.68 21.18
CA PRO A 48 -13.20 5.16 21.98
C PRO A 48 -12.75 6.10 23.11
N ILE A 49 -13.65 7.00 23.50
CA ILE A 49 -13.50 7.85 24.67
C ILE A 49 -13.82 7.01 25.89
N ILE A 50 -12.93 7.00 26.87
CA ILE A 50 -13.08 6.19 28.08
C ILE A 50 -13.54 7.11 29.21
N GLU A 51 -14.85 7.18 29.47
CA GLU A 51 -15.41 8.12 30.46
C GLU A 51 -14.92 7.81 31.88
N SER A 52 -14.72 6.53 32.20
CA SER A 52 -14.21 6.09 33.51
C SER A 52 -12.75 6.50 33.77
N GLU A 53 -12.01 6.88 32.73
CA GLU A 53 -10.61 7.30 32.79
C GLU A 53 -10.46 8.79 32.42
N GLY A 54 -11.45 9.58 32.81
CA GLY A 54 -11.42 11.04 32.65
C GLY A 54 -11.75 11.53 31.23
N GLY A 55 -12.43 10.70 30.42
CA GLY A 55 -12.82 11.06 29.05
C GLY A 55 -11.65 11.14 28.08
N ARG A 56 -10.55 10.44 28.38
CA ARG A 56 -9.39 10.30 27.50
C ARG A 56 -9.65 9.23 26.44
N ARG A 57 -8.95 9.31 25.31
CA ARG A 57 -9.02 8.29 24.26
C ARG A 57 -8.34 7.00 24.72
N LEU A 58 -8.79 5.85 24.22
CA LEU A 58 -8.29 4.54 24.60
C LEU A 58 -6.77 4.42 24.43
N HIS A 59 -6.21 4.88 23.31
CA HIS A 59 -4.76 4.83 23.09
C HIS A 59 -3.99 5.63 24.16
N GLU A 60 -4.54 6.76 24.63
CA GLU A 60 -3.93 7.57 25.68
C GLU A 60 -4.01 6.89 27.05
N VAL A 61 -5.15 6.25 27.35
CA VAL A 61 -5.35 5.47 28.59
C VAL A 61 -4.37 4.32 28.66
N ALA A 62 -4.17 3.61 27.55
CA ALA A 62 -3.28 2.46 27.46
C ALA A 62 -1.80 2.81 27.25
N GLY A 63 -1.47 4.08 26.98
CA GLY A 63 -0.09 4.51 26.72
C GLY A 63 0.46 4.01 25.37
N TRP A 64 -0.41 3.83 24.39
CA TRP A 64 -0.09 3.42 23.03
C TRP A 64 0.24 4.60 22.11
N ASN A 65 0.64 4.32 20.88
CA ASN A 65 1.05 5.35 19.93
C ASN A 65 -0.15 6.19 19.46
N ASP A 66 0.09 7.47 19.16
CA ASP A 66 -0.91 8.33 18.51
C ASP A 66 -1.15 7.86 17.05
N PRO A 67 -2.38 7.47 16.70
CA PRO A 67 -2.72 7.05 15.33
C PRO A 67 -2.39 8.08 14.26
N ARG A 68 -2.48 9.39 14.56
CA ARG A 68 -2.17 10.46 13.61
C ARG A 68 -0.68 10.51 13.28
N TYR A 69 0.16 10.38 14.30
CA TYR A 69 1.60 10.27 14.12
C TYR A 69 1.97 9.03 13.30
N LEU A 70 1.38 7.87 13.64
CA LEU A 70 1.59 6.63 12.90
C LEU A 70 1.23 6.77 11.42
N ALA A 71 0.06 7.32 11.11
CA ALA A 71 -0.40 7.54 9.73
C ALA A 71 0.54 8.46 8.94
N GLU A 72 1.05 9.54 9.55
CA GLU A 72 1.96 10.46 8.85
C GLU A 72 3.33 9.83 8.60
N ALA A 73 3.91 9.16 9.60
CA ALA A 73 5.19 8.48 9.46
C ALA A 73 5.12 7.36 8.41
N TYR A 74 4.03 6.60 8.40
CA TYR A 74 3.76 5.57 7.39
C TYR A 74 3.66 6.16 5.98
N ARG A 75 2.90 7.24 5.79
CA ARG A 75 2.84 7.97 4.50
C ARG A 75 4.22 8.44 4.04
N SER A 76 5.00 9.00 4.95
CA SER A 76 6.34 9.50 4.66
C SER A 76 7.26 8.37 4.19
N ASP A 77 7.25 7.22 4.86
CA ASP A 77 8.07 6.08 4.46
C ASP A 77 7.66 5.53 3.09
N LEU A 78 6.36 5.45 2.79
CA LEU A 78 5.91 5.00 1.47
C LEU A 78 6.27 6.00 0.36
N ILE A 79 6.25 7.30 0.63
CA ILE A 79 6.76 8.32 -0.29
C ILE A 79 8.25 8.11 -0.55
N GLU A 80 9.05 7.92 0.51
CA GLU A 80 10.49 7.68 0.42
C GLU A 80 10.81 6.41 -0.37
N CYS A 81 10.27 5.26 0.06
CA CYS A 81 10.54 3.95 -0.53
C CYS A 81 10.08 3.85 -1.99
N SER A 82 9.01 4.56 -2.36
CA SER A 82 8.50 4.59 -3.74
C SER A 82 9.23 5.60 -4.65
N GLY A 83 10.26 6.31 -4.16
CA GLY A 83 10.91 7.38 -4.92
C GLY A 83 9.96 8.54 -5.26
N GLY A 84 8.95 8.75 -4.41
CA GLY A 84 7.91 9.77 -4.58
C GLY A 84 6.78 9.39 -5.53
N TYR A 85 6.69 8.13 -5.97
CA TYR A 85 5.62 7.64 -6.84
C TYR A 85 4.28 7.53 -6.12
N VAL A 86 4.24 6.97 -4.90
CA VAL A 86 3.00 6.83 -4.11
C VAL A 86 2.89 7.99 -3.12
N ARG A 87 1.79 8.75 -3.20
CA ARG A 87 1.51 9.90 -2.33
C ARG A 87 0.09 9.85 -1.79
N TYR A 88 -0.14 8.99 -0.80
CA TYR A 88 -1.45 8.87 -0.15
C TYR A 88 -1.96 10.23 0.34
N ARG A 89 -3.26 10.49 0.14
CA ARG A 89 -3.95 11.66 0.66
C ARG A 89 -5.04 11.22 1.61
N ILE A 90 -4.88 11.51 2.90
CA ILE A 90 -5.99 11.35 3.85
C ILE A 90 -6.99 12.45 3.52
N VAL A 91 -8.13 12.07 2.95
CA VAL A 91 -9.19 13.02 2.55
C VAL A 91 -10.24 13.20 3.64
N GLU A 92 -10.29 12.26 4.59
CA GLU A 92 -11.16 12.33 5.75
C GLU A 92 -10.57 11.50 6.88
N TRP A 93 -10.72 12.00 8.11
CA TRP A 93 -10.37 11.30 9.34
C TRP A 93 -11.62 11.21 10.23
N ILE A 94 -12.03 9.99 10.55
CA ILE A 94 -13.21 9.72 11.37
C ILE A 94 -12.74 9.12 12.69
N ASP A 95 -12.85 9.87 13.78
CA ASP A 95 -12.66 9.33 15.13
C ASP A 95 -13.96 8.65 15.59
N ALA A 96 -13.99 7.33 15.50
CA ALA A 96 -15.13 6.52 15.87
C ALA A 96 -15.11 6.27 17.38
N ASP A 97 -16.04 6.91 18.09
CA ASP A 97 -16.26 6.70 19.52
C ASP A 97 -17.05 5.41 19.80
N LYS A 98 -16.45 4.28 19.41
CA LYS A 98 -17.00 2.93 19.59
C LYS A 98 -15.92 1.88 19.40
N HIS A 99 -16.16 0.69 19.95
CA HIS A 99 -15.45 -0.53 19.58
C HIS A 99 -16.03 -1.10 18.28
N PRO A 100 -15.22 -1.66 17.36
CA PRO A 100 -15.73 -2.30 16.15
C PRO A 100 -16.50 -3.59 16.50
N VAL A 101 -17.52 -3.89 15.70
CA VAL A 101 -18.32 -5.12 15.85
C VAL A 101 -17.59 -6.29 15.20
N LYS A 102 -17.56 -7.43 15.89
CA LYS A 102 -17.02 -8.71 15.41
C LYS A 102 -18.03 -9.48 14.57
N LYS A 103 -17.58 -10.47 13.81
CA LYS A 103 -18.43 -11.27 12.89
C LYS A 103 -19.58 -11.99 13.59
N ASP A 104 -19.44 -12.31 14.87
CA ASP A 104 -20.48 -12.95 15.67
C ASP A 104 -21.42 -11.95 16.36
N GLY A 105 -21.28 -10.66 16.08
CA GLY A 105 -22.08 -9.58 16.66
C GLY A 105 -21.56 -9.05 17.99
N PHE A 106 -20.47 -9.60 18.54
CA PHE A 106 -19.86 -9.06 19.76
C PHE A 106 -19.21 -7.70 19.47
N ALA A 107 -19.37 -6.77 20.40
CA ALA A 107 -18.56 -5.56 20.48
C ALA A 107 -18.17 -5.34 21.93
N TYR A 108 -16.91 -4.95 22.16
CA TYR A 108 -16.50 -4.58 23.50
C TYR A 108 -17.27 -3.33 23.96
N THR A 109 -17.48 -3.24 25.26
CA THR A 109 -17.75 -1.98 25.96
C THR A 109 -16.42 -1.49 26.54
N ASP A 110 -16.34 -0.22 26.95
CA ASP A 110 -15.12 0.28 27.59
C ASP A 110 -14.78 -0.52 28.84
N GLU A 111 -15.81 -0.90 29.63
CA GLU A 111 -15.61 -1.71 30.83
C GLU A 111 -15.11 -3.13 30.50
N SER A 112 -15.67 -3.80 29.49
CA SER A 112 -15.22 -5.15 29.15
C SER A 112 -13.85 -5.15 28.49
N TYR A 113 -13.55 -4.16 27.66
CA TYR A 113 -12.23 -4.01 27.05
C TYR A 113 -11.15 -3.73 28.10
N LEU A 114 -11.37 -2.73 28.98
CA LEU A 114 -10.38 -2.39 30.01
C LEU A 114 -10.15 -3.52 31.00
N ARG A 115 -11.18 -4.31 31.31
CA ARG A 115 -11.03 -5.52 32.14
C ARG A 115 -10.10 -6.53 31.47
N ALA A 116 -10.30 -6.78 30.18
CA ALA A 116 -9.46 -7.71 29.43
C ALA A 116 -8.02 -7.19 29.31
N LEU A 117 -7.86 -5.90 29.00
CA LEU A 117 -6.56 -5.24 28.90
C LEU A 117 -5.77 -5.30 30.22
N ARG A 118 -6.40 -4.96 31.35
CA ARG A 118 -5.75 -4.94 32.67
C ARG A 118 -5.41 -6.32 33.19
N SER A 119 -6.26 -7.30 32.90
CA SER A 119 -6.05 -8.68 33.33
C SER A 119 -5.11 -9.46 32.41
N GLY A 120 -4.93 -9.00 31.16
CA GLY A 120 -4.26 -9.72 30.08
C GLY A 120 -5.01 -10.99 29.65
N LYS A 121 -6.29 -11.14 30.02
CA LYS A 121 -7.12 -12.34 29.85
C LYS A 121 -8.51 -11.95 29.39
N GLU A 122 -9.40 -12.94 29.21
CA GLU A 122 -10.82 -12.72 28.89
C GLU A 122 -11.09 -12.02 27.56
N TRP A 123 -10.12 -12.07 26.64
CA TRP A 123 -10.31 -11.65 25.26
C TRP A 123 -11.39 -12.50 24.59
N HIS A 124 -12.33 -11.82 23.95
CA HIS A 124 -13.44 -12.47 23.24
C HIS A 124 -12.93 -13.35 22.08
N GLN A 125 -13.59 -14.49 21.87
CA GLN A 125 -13.39 -15.35 20.72
C GLN A 125 -14.74 -15.82 20.17
N PRO A 126 -14.92 -15.89 18.84
CA PRO A 126 -13.93 -15.61 17.77
C PRO A 126 -13.59 -14.12 17.63
N ASP A 127 -12.33 -13.81 17.29
CA ASP A 127 -11.84 -12.43 17.33
C ASP A 127 -12.20 -11.57 16.10
N ALA A 128 -12.46 -12.19 14.94
CA ALA A 128 -12.51 -11.49 13.64
C ALA A 128 -13.56 -10.37 13.56
N VAL A 129 -13.16 -9.22 13.01
CA VAL A 129 -14.02 -8.05 12.80
C VAL A 129 -15.03 -8.27 11.67
N ASP A 130 -16.22 -7.66 11.79
CA ASP A 130 -17.22 -7.65 10.71
C ASP A 130 -16.95 -6.52 9.70
N TYR A 131 -16.12 -6.82 8.70
CA TYR A 131 -15.88 -5.90 7.59
C TYR A 131 -17.14 -5.49 6.82
N LYS A 132 -18.18 -6.33 6.76
CA LYS A 132 -19.45 -5.95 6.09
C LYS A 132 -20.18 -4.89 6.88
N ALA A 133 -20.15 -4.96 8.22
CA ALA A 133 -20.66 -3.90 9.08
C ALA A 133 -19.89 -2.60 8.86
N ILE A 134 -18.56 -2.63 8.80
CA ILE A 134 -17.73 -1.43 8.54
C ILE A 134 -18.07 -0.81 7.18
N ILE A 135 -18.11 -1.61 6.12
CA ILE A 135 -18.45 -1.14 4.77
C ILE A 135 -19.83 -0.48 4.76
N ARG A 136 -20.84 -1.08 5.41
CA ARG A 136 -22.19 -0.53 5.50
C ARG A 136 -22.24 0.77 6.30
N ASP A 137 -21.64 0.79 7.49
CA ASP A 137 -21.70 1.91 8.43
C ASP A 137 -21.10 3.18 7.82
N TYR A 138 -20.01 3.06 7.07
CA TYR A 138 -19.32 4.19 6.42
C TYR A 138 -19.57 4.30 4.91
N ARG A 139 -20.46 3.46 4.37
CA ARG A 139 -20.85 3.41 2.94
C ARG A 139 -19.63 3.29 2.00
N LEU A 140 -18.61 2.53 2.40
CA LEU A 140 -17.30 2.50 1.74
C LEU A 140 -17.40 2.05 0.28
N ASP A 141 -18.25 1.07 0.01
CA ASP A 141 -18.60 0.58 -1.34
C ASP A 141 -19.08 1.72 -2.26
N ARG A 142 -20.00 2.55 -1.77
CA ARG A 142 -20.58 3.68 -2.54
C ARG A 142 -19.55 4.77 -2.76
N ARG A 143 -18.75 5.09 -1.73
CA ARG A 143 -17.72 6.12 -1.81
C ARG A 143 -16.60 5.73 -2.77
N VAL A 144 -16.19 4.46 -2.78
CA VAL A 144 -15.24 3.93 -3.76
C VAL A 144 -15.86 3.93 -5.17
N ALA A 145 -17.12 3.51 -5.31
CA ALA A 145 -17.81 3.50 -6.60
C ALA A 145 -17.97 4.90 -7.21
N ALA A 146 -18.26 5.90 -6.37
CA ALA A 146 -18.31 7.32 -6.75
C ALA A 146 -16.91 7.92 -7.00
N GLY A 147 -15.85 7.19 -6.65
CA GLY A 147 -14.49 7.66 -6.72
C GLY A 147 -14.28 8.84 -5.79
N GLU A 148 -14.80 8.81 -4.56
CA GLU A 148 -14.48 9.77 -3.49
C GLU A 148 -13.22 9.35 -2.73
N ILE A 149 -13.09 8.04 -2.50
CA ILE A 149 -11.96 7.37 -1.85
C ILE A 149 -11.48 6.22 -2.72
N ASP A 150 -10.24 5.80 -2.53
CA ASP A 150 -9.60 4.69 -3.23
C ASP A 150 -9.17 3.57 -2.27
N GLU A 151 -8.97 3.89 -0.99
CA GLU A 151 -8.49 2.98 0.05
C GLU A 151 -9.01 3.40 1.44
N VAL A 152 -8.99 2.47 2.40
CA VAL A 152 -9.47 2.68 3.77
C VAL A 152 -8.40 2.24 4.75
N TRP A 153 -8.09 3.08 5.75
CA TRP A 153 -7.20 2.73 6.86
C TRP A 153 -8.01 2.67 8.15
N CYS A 154 -8.10 1.49 8.74
CA CYS A 154 -8.74 1.28 10.03
C CYS A 154 -7.67 1.23 11.11
N PHE A 155 -7.62 2.24 11.98
CA PHE A 155 -6.80 2.18 13.18
C PHE A 155 -7.62 1.60 14.32
N SER A 156 -7.05 0.69 15.08
CA SER A 156 -7.72 0.05 16.20
C SER A 156 -6.75 -0.44 17.27
N MET A 157 -7.34 -0.83 18.39
CA MET A 157 -6.71 -1.48 19.52
C MET A 157 -6.40 -2.96 19.26
N PRO A 158 -5.52 -3.58 20.06
CA PRO A 158 -5.33 -5.04 20.09
C PRO A 158 -6.66 -5.78 20.32
N TYR A 159 -6.78 -6.99 19.76
CA TYR A 159 -7.99 -7.83 19.84
C TYR A 159 -9.25 -7.18 19.26
N SER A 160 -9.09 -6.26 18.30
CA SER A 160 -10.19 -5.69 17.52
C SER A 160 -10.61 -6.57 16.35
N GLY A 161 -9.83 -7.59 15.99
CA GLY A 161 -10.17 -8.58 14.97
C GLY A 161 -9.83 -8.20 13.53
N PHE A 162 -9.07 -7.11 13.32
CA PHE A 162 -8.63 -6.73 11.99
C PHE A 162 -7.55 -7.68 11.47
N TRP A 163 -7.63 -7.92 10.17
CA TRP A 163 -6.50 -8.41 9.38
C TRP A 163 -5.68 -7.20 8.95
N GLU A 164 -4.38 -7.39 8.75
CA GLU A 164 -3.44 -6.34 8.31
C GLU A 164 -3.88 -5.72 6.98
N SER A 165 -4.41 -6.54 6.07
CA SER A 165 -5.17 -6.07 4.91
C SER A 165 -6.28 -7.05 4.53
N THR A 166 -7.30 -6.52 3.85
CA THR A 166 -8.31 -7.29 3.14
C THR A 166 -8.77 -6.55 1.89
N MET A 167 -9.23 -7.27 0.86
CA MET A 167 -9.76 -6.67 -0.37
C MET A 167 -11.28 -6.83 -0.45
N ALA A 168 -11.95 -5.80 -0.95
CA ALA A 168 -13.39 -5.77 -1.16
C ALA A 168 -13.74 -5.29 -2.58
N GLY A 169 -14.97 -5.58 -3.02
CA GLY A 169 -15.49 -5.20 -4.34
C GLY A 169 -15.49 -6.34 -5.38
N ARG A 170 -16.08 -6.09 -6.54
CA ARG A 170 -16.29 -7.09 -7.59
C ARG A 170 -14.96 -7.51 -8.23
N GLY A 171 -14.57 -8.76 -8.00
CA GLY A 171 -13.28 -9.30 -8.46
C GLY A 171 -12.17 -9.18 -7.43
N ALA A 172 -12.50 -8.86 -6.17
CA ALA A 172 -11.56 -8.93 -5.07
C ALA A 172 -10.99 -10.35 -4.93
N TYR A 173 -9.72 -10.41 -4.56
CA TYR A 173 -8.95 -11.64 -4.37
C TYR A 173 -8.14 -11.54 -3.08
N PHE A 174 -7.49 -12.64 -2.70
CA PHE A 174 -6.71 -12.71 -1.46
C PHE A 174 -5.71 -11.55 -1.36
N CYS A 175 -5.78 -10.81 -0.26
CA CYS A 175 -4.87 -9.70 0.03
C CYS A 175 -4.57 -9.74 1.52
N ASN A 176 -3.64 -10.60 1.91
CA ASN A 176 -3.34 -11.04 3.28
C ASN A 176 -4.51 -11.66 4.09
N SER A 177 -5.73 -11.56 3.57
CA SER A 177 -6.89 -12.28 4.06
C SER A 177 -7.78 -12.68 2.89
N ASP A 178 -8.76 -13.55 3.18
CA ASP A 178 -9.88 -13.77 2.26
C ASP A 178 -10.60 -12.45 1.95
N PRO A 179 -11.11 -12.28 0.72
CA PRO A 179 -11.89 -11.12 0.34
C PRO A 179 -13.14 -10.93 1.19
N VAL A 180 -13.58 -9.69 1.37
CA VAL A 180 -14.88 -9.41 1.98
C VAL A 180 -15.99 -9.85 1.03
N PRO A 181 -16.85 -10.81 1.41
CA PRO A 181 -17.86 -11.36 0.51
C PRO A 181 -19.02 -10.37 0.29
N ASP A 182 -19.69 -10.52 -0.86
CA ASP A 182 -20.93 -9.81 -1.22
C ASP A 182 -20.85 -8.27 -1.22
N VAL A 183 -19.68 -7.69 -1.49
CA VAL A 183 -19.53 -6.23 -1.61
C VAL A 183 -19.85 -5.77 -3.02
N ASP A 184 -20.98 -5.08 -3.19
CA ASP A 184 -21.42 -4.54 -4.47
C ASP A 184 -20.72 -3.22 -4.83
N CYS A 185 -19.40 -3.28 -5.03
CA CYS A 185 -18.62 -2.19 -5.58
C CYS A 185 -18.03 -2.60 -6.94
N PRO A 186 -18.22 -1.83 -8.03
CA PRO A 186 -17.67 -2.17 -9.34
C PRO A 186 -16.14 -2.13 -9.39
N ARG A 187 -15.51 -1.43 -8.44
CA ARG A 187 -14.07 -1.33 -8.26
C ARG A 187 -13.65 -2.18 -7.07
N ILE A 188 -12.45 -2.75 -7.14
CA ILE A 188 -11.83 -3.34 -5.96
C ILE A 188 -11.22 -2.23 -5.10
N PHE A 189 -11.13 -2.44 -3.79
CA PHE A 189 -10.42 -1.55 -2.88
C PHE A 189 -9.85 -2.35 -1.70
N VAL A 190 -8.79 -1.83 -1.08
CA VAL A 190 -8.14 -2.45 0.07
C VAL A 190 -8.57 -1.72 1.34
N ILE A 191 -8.83 -2.49 2.39
CA ILE A 191 -9.00 -2.00 3.77
C ILE A 191 -7.77 -2.48 4.54
N MET A 192 -6.95 -1.54 5.01
CA MET A 192 -5.79 -1.81 5.88
C MET A 192 -6.25 -1.80 7.34
N GLY A 193 -5.74 -2.73 8.14
CA GLY A 193 -6.00 -2.80 9.59
C GLY A 193 -4.73 -2.52 10.38
N PHE A 194 -4.66 -1.38 11.05
CA PHE A 194 -3.49 -0.93 11.80
C PHE A 194 -3.76 -0.97 13.31
N ASN A 195 -2.86 -1.60 14.06
CA ASN A 195 -2.92 -1.65 15.52
C ASN A 195 -2.07 -0.53 16.13
N TYR A 196 -2.68 0.42 16.86
CA TYR A 196 -1.94 1.53 17.45
C TYR A 196 -1.11 1.17 18.71
N GLU A 197 -1.22 -0.05 19.24
CA GLU A 197 -0.23 -0.61 20.19
C GLU A 197 1.13 -0.83 19.51
N ARG A 198 1.13 -1.05 18.18
CA ARG A 198 2.32 -1.35 17.37
C ARG A 198 2.86 -0.08 16.72
N GLY A 199 4.00 -0.20 16.03
CA GLY A 199 4.69 0.91 15.39
C GLY A 199 4.50 0.97 13.88
N VAL A 200 5.19 1.94 13.27
CA VAL A 200 5.21 2.12 11.81
C VAL A 200 5.88 0.94 11.08
N GLY A 201 6.77 0.20 11.76
CA GLY A 201 7.39 -1.00 11.18
C GLY A 201 6.34 -2.05 10.82
N GLU A 202 5.45 -2.36 11.77
CA GLU A 202 4.35 -3.29 11.53
C GLU A 202 3.38 -2.77 10.45
N MET A 203 3.09 -1.46 10.42
CA MET A 203 2.27 -0.91 9.31
C MET A 203 2.91 -1.09 7.92
N LEU A 204 4.25 -1.05 7.83
CA LEU A 204 4.97 -1.33 6.59
C LEU A 204 4.98 -2.82 6.26
N GLU A 205 4.98 -3.70 7.28
CA GLU A 205 4.76 -5.13 7.12
C GLU A 205 3.40 -5.40 6.48
N ASP A 206 2.32 -4.78 6.99
CA ASP A 206 0.96 -4.91 6.45
C ASP A 206 0.90 -4.53 4.96
N TRP A 207 1.56 -3.41 4.59
CA TRP A 207 1.64 -2.98 3.19
C TRP A 207 2.52 -3.90 2.34
N GLY A 208 3.54 -4.47 2.95
CA GLY A 208 4.38 -5.50 2.36
C GLY A 208 3.62 -6.79 2.07
N HIS A 209 2.77 -7.27 2.98
CA HIS A 209 1.88 -8.42 2.72
C HIS A 209 0.85 -8.17 1.63
N ARG A 210 0.30 -6.95 1.58
CA ARG A 210 -0.48 -6.50 0.43
C ARG A 210 0.35 -6.57 -0.86
N THR A 211 1.59 -6.10 -0.84
CA THR A 211 2.50 -6.15 -2.00
C THR A 211 2.71 -7.58 -2.47
N GLU A 212 3.01 -8.49 -1.55
CA GLU A 212 3.20 -9.91 -1.83
C GLU A 212 1.96 -10.53 -2.46
N SER A 213 0.78 -10.26 -1.89
CA SER A 213 -0.49 -10.76 -2.41
C SER A 213 -0.78 -10.26 -3.83
N ILE A 214 -0.63 -8.95 -4.06
CA ILE A 214 -0.91 -8.33 -5.36
C ILE A 214 0.11 -8.76 -6.40
N LEU A 215 1.41 -8.81 -6.09
CA LEU A 215 2.42 -9.23 -7.06
C LEU A 215 2.36 -10.73 -7.35
N THR A 216 1.98 -11.55 -6.36
CA THR A 216 1.66 -12.96 -6.59
C THR A 216 0.49 -13.11 -7.56
N HIS A 217 -0.58 -12.31 -7.41
CA HIS A 217 -1.70 -12.28 -8.37
C HIS A 217 -1.24 -11.83 -9.77
N VAL A 218 -0.45 -10.75 -9.84
CA VAL A 218 0.04 -10.18 -11.11
C VAL A 218 0.92 -11.17 -11.87
N PHE A 219 1.83 -11.86 -11.19
CA PHE A 219 2.79 -12.77 -11.81
C PHE A 219 2.31 -14.23 -11.88
N GLY A 220 1.27 -14.58 -11.14
CA GLY A 220 0.56 -15.86 -11.19
C GLY A 220 1.04 -16.90 -10.17
N SER A 221 2.21 -16.73 -9.55
CA SER A 221 2.67 -17.57 -8.46
C SER A 221 3.70 -16.87 -7.57
N TRP A 222 3.97 -17.47 -6.41
CA TRP A 222 5.09 -17.15 -5.55
C TRP A 222 5.78 -18.46 -5.14
N GLU A 223 6.87 -18.79 -5.83
CA GLU A 223 7.57 -20.06 -5.67
C GLU A 223 9.09 -19.84 -5.63
N PRO A 224 9.86 -20.71 -4.96
CA PRO A 224 11.32 -20.64 -4.93
C PRO A 224 11.94 -21.15 -6.25
N LYS A 225 11.53 -20.57 -7.38
CA LYS A 225 11.95 -20.93 -8.74
C LYS A 225 12.15 -19.68 -9.58
N LYS A 226 13.14 -19.67 -10.48
CA LYS A 226 13.48 -18.51 -11.30
C LYS A 226 12.58 -18.34 -12.55
N THR A 227 11.28 -18.61 -12.44
CA THR A 227 10.32 -18.66 -13.57
C THR A 227 9.88 -17.30 -14.09
N HIS A 228 9.76 -16.30 -13.21
CA HIS A 228 9.42 -14.92 -13.57
C HIS A 228 10.03 -13.94 -12.57
N ALA A 229 9.92 -12.64 -12.85
CA ALA A 229 10.58 -11.60 -12.06
C ALA A 229 10.18 -11.61 -10.58
N TRP A 230 8.89 -11.72 -10.23
CA TRP A 230 8.47 -11.77 -8.82
C TRP A 230 9.13 -12.91 -8.02
N ASN A 231 9.12 -14.15 -8.54
CA ASN A 231 9.78 -15.25 -7.86
C ASN A 231 11.27 -14.97 -7.66
N ARG A 232 11.98 -14.50 -8.70
CA ARG A 232 13.41 -14.15 -8.59
C ARG A 232 13.66 -13.06 -7.55
N PHE A 233 12.81 -12.04 -7.46
CA PHE A 233 12.93 -10.95 -6.50
C PHE A 233 12.84 -11.46 -5.06
N THR A 234 11.91 -12.39 -4.82
CA THR A 234 11.61 -12.89 -3.47
C THR A 234 12.53 -13.98 -2.94
N LEU A 235 13.51 -14.44 -3.73
CA LEU A 235 14.40 -15.52 -3.30
C LEU A 235 15.27 -15.08 -2.12
N TYR A 236 15.48 -16.01 -1.19
CA TYR A 236 16.48 -15.93 -0.13
C TYR A 236 17.20 -17.28 0.00
N ASP A 237 18.38 -17.26 0.61
CA ASP A 237 19.37 -18.33 0.50
C ASP A 237 18.89 -19.69 1.04
N LYS A 238 18.07 -19.69 2.09
CA LYS A 238 17.52 -20.94 2.66
C LYS A 238 16.61 -21.68 1.66
N GLN A 239 15.89 -20.97 0.80
CA GLN A 239 15.00 -21.58 -0.19
C GLN A 239 15.77 -22.11 -1.40
N LEU A 240 16.70 -21.32 -1.91
CA LEU A 240 17.51 -21.67 -3.07
C LEU A 240 18.95 -21.17 -2.86
N PRO A 241 19.84 -22.01 -2.28
CA PRO A 241 21.19 -21.61 -1.89
C PRO A 241 21.98 -20.97 -3.03
N GLY A 242 22.63 -19.84 -2.73
CA GLY A 242 23.40 -19.07 -3.70
C GLY A 242 22.56 -18.22 -4.66
N GLU A 243 21.23 -18.24 -4.57
CA GLU A 243 20.31 -17.47 -5.43
C GLU A 243 19.51 -16.42 -4.65
N ALA A 244 20.02 -15.97 -3.51
CA ALA A 244 19.39 -14.92 -2.73
C ALA A 244 19.27 -13.61 -3.54
N ALA A 245 18.10 -12.98 -3.41
CA ALA A 245 17.78 -11.68 -3.98
C ALA A 245 17.31 -10.76 -2.84
N CYS A 246 16.12 -10.17 -2.92
CA CYS A 246 15.60 -9.28 -1.89
C CYS A 246 14.91 -10.03 -0.73
N GLY A 247 14.54 -11.30 -0.90
CA GLY A 247 13.72 -11.99 0.09
C GLY A 247 12.30 -11.41 0.14
N ASN A 248 11.66 -11.44 1.29
CA ASN A 248 10.28 -11.03 1.46
C ASN A 248 10.10 -10.26 2.78
N VAL A 249 8.86 -9.93 3.14
CA VAL A 249 8.63 -9.10 4.33
C VAL A 249 9.09 -9.79 5.61
N HIS A 250 9.04 -11.12 5.67
CA HIS A 250 9.45 -11.97 6.80
C HIS A 250 10.91 -12.40 6.76
N PHE A 251 11.48 -12.60 5.57
CA PHE A 251 12.80 -13.20 5.36
C PHE A 251 13.72 -12.25 4.60
N ALA A 252 14.79 -11.83 5.24
CA ALA A 252 15.93 -11.19 4.57
C ALA A 252 16.74 -12.23 3.76
N PRO A 253 17.68 -11.79 2.89
CA PRO A 253 18.44 -12.68 2.00
C PRO A 253 19.14 -13.86 2.70
N ASN A 254 19.54 -13.69 3.96
CA ASN A 254 20.25 -14.70 4.76
C ASN A 254 19.41 -15.37 5.86
N SER A 255 18.12 -15.00 6.01
CA SER A 255 17.27 -15.43 7.12
C SER A 255 17.07 -16.95 7.13
N ASN A 256 17.11 -17.54 8.33
CA ASN A 256 16.92 -18.97 8.56
C ASN A 256 15.58 -19.32 9.19
N SER A 257 14.89 -18.34 9.78
CA SER A 257 13.55 -18.47 10.36
C SER A 257 12.77 -17.19 10.11
N ASP A 258 11.49 -17.25 10.46
CA ASP A 258 10.61 -16.09 10.39
C ASP A 258 11.19 -14.91 11.20
N TYR A 259 11.12 -13.70 10.65
CA TYR A 259 11.62 -12.44 11.23
C TYR A 259 13.12 -12.42 11.59
N ASP A 260 13.93 -13.33 11.04
CA ASP A 260 15.37 -13.43 11.27
C ASP A 260 16.18 -12.38 10.49
N TRP A 261 15.79 -11.11 10.60
CA TRP A 261 16.44 -9.98 9.94
C TRP A 261 17.75 -9.59 10.62
N GLY A 262 17.95 -9.97 11.89
CA GLY A 262 19.18 -9.70 12.65
C GLY A 262 20.33 -10.68 12.37
N ASN A 263 20.15 -11.62 11.44
CA ASN A 263 21.13 -12.65 11.16
C ASN A 263 22.44 -12.07 10.61
N LYS A 264 23.54 -12.26 11.34
CA LYS A 264 24.85 -11.71 10.97
C LYS A 264 25.59 -12.52 9.90
N ARG A 265 25.05 -13.67 9.48
CA ARG A 265 25.69 -14.53 8.48
C ARG A 265 25.81 -13.80 7.14
N PRO A 266 27.01 -13.66 6.57
CA PRO A 266 27.16 -13.08 5.23
C PRO A 266 26.54 -14.00 4.16
N VAL A 267 25.96 -13.40 3.13
CA VAL A 267 25.40 -14.13 1.98
C VAL A 267 25.65 -13.36 0.68
N GLN A 268 25.86 -14.08 -0.42
CA GLN A 268 25.85 -13.49 -1.76
C GLN A 268 24.41 -13.21 -2.18
N SER A 269 24.08 -11.97 -2.50
CA SER A 269 22.74 -11.57 -2.93
C SER A 269 22.78 -10.65 -4.15
N SER A 270 21.78 -10.79 -5.03
CA SER A 270 21.51 -9.86 -6.14
C SER A 270 20.55 -8.72 -5.77
N CYS A 271 20.35 -8.44 -4.48
CA CYS A 271 19.37 -7.45 -4.01
C CYS A 271 19.52 -6.06 -4.64
N ASP A 272 20.74 -5.63 -4.97
CA ASP A 272 20.99 -4.30 -5.53
C ASP A 272 20.79 -4.26 -7.05
N ASP A 273 20.97 -5.39 -7.76
CA ASP A 273 20.69 -5.51 -9.21
C ASP A 273 19.21 -5.21 -9.51
N TRP A 274 18.30 -5.44 -8.55
CA TRP A 274 16.88 -5.12 -8.67
C TRP A 274 16.55 -3.62 -8.75
N LEU A 275 17.46 -2.75 -8.32
CA LEU A 275 17.31 -1.30 -8.49
C LEU A 275 17.33 -0.90 -9.98
N ASP A 276 17.96 -1.72 -10.83
CA ASP A 276 18.11 -1.51 -12.26
C ASP A 276 17.09 -2.28 -13.12
N TYR A 277 16.09 -2.94 -12.49
CA TYR A 277 15.05 -3.65 -13.22
C TYR A 277 14.38 -2.74 -14.28
N PRO A 278 14.24 -3.18 -15.55
CA PRO A 278 14.37 -4.56 -16.04
C PRO A 278 15.75 -4.96 -16.54
N SER A 279 16.74 -4.07 -16.52
CA SER A 279 18.08 -4.29 -17.07
C SER A 279 19.00 -5.03 -16.08
N LEU A 280 18.51 -6.16 -15.55
CA LEU A 280 19.22 -7.00 -14.59
C LEU A 280 20.48 -7.62 -15.23
N THR A 281 21.61 -7.51 -14.55
CA THR A 281 22.89 -8.08 -14.98
C THR A 281 23.18 -9.43 -14.32
N GLY A 282 22.51 -9.72 -13.21
CA GLY A 282 22.82 -10.85 -12.34
C GLY A 282 23.98 -10.58 -11.37
N GLU A 283 24.41 -9.32 -11.22
CA GLU A 283 25.44 -8.94 -10.25
C GLU A 283 25.01 -9.33 -8.83
N LYS A 284 25.96 -9.88 -8.08
CA LYS A 284 25.79 -10.25 -6.68
C LYS A 284 26.93 -9.65 -5.87
N ARG A 285 26.62 -9.26 -4.63
CA ARG A 285 27.62 -8.91 -3.63
C ARG A 285 27.33 -9.58 -2.30
N VAL A 286 28.32 -9.59 -1.43
CA VAL A 286 28.13 -10.01 -0.04
C VAL A 286 27.31 -8.95 0.70
N VAL A 287 26.25 -9.39 1.37
CA VAL A 287 25.38 -8.60 2.24
C VAL A 287 25.24 -9.24 3.62
N THR A 288 24.89 -8.46 4.64
CA THR A 288 24.62 -8.88 6.02
C THR A 288 23.40 -8.14 6.57
N ALA A 289 23.02 -8.45 7.82
CA ALA A 289 21.97 -7.72 8.53
C ALA A 289 22.16 -6.19 8.50
N ASP A 290 23.39 -5.70 8.46
CA ASP A 290 23.67 -4.25 8.46
C ASP A 290 23.12 -3.56 7.21
N ASP A 291 23.01 -4.26 6.08
CA ASP A 291 22.46 -3.71 4.84
C ASP A 291 20.97 -3.33 4.98
N TRP A 292 20.21 -4.06 5.79
CA TRP A 292 18.77 -3.84 6.00
C TRP A 292 18.42 -3.44 7.44
N GLY A 293 19.40 -2.89 8.18
CA GLY A 293 19.15 -2.22 9.47
C GLY A 293 19.24 -3.11 10.71
N GLY A 294 19.97 -4.22 10.63
CA GLY A 294 20.48 -4.94 11.79
C GLY A 294 19.42 -5.67 12.62
N GLY A 295 18.29 -6.01 12.03
CA GLY A 295 17.13 -6.60 12.73
C GLY A 295 16.04 -5.61 13.12
N ASN A 296 16.19 -4.32 12.81
CA ASN A 296 15.10 -3.36 12.97
C ASN A 296 14.02 -3.57 11.89
N ILE A 297 12.80 -3.87 12.34
CA ILE A 297 11.61 -4.10 11.51
C ILE A 297 11.40 -3.01 10.44
N ARG A 298 11.31 -1.74 10.87
CA ARG A 298 11.04 -0.61 9.98
C ARG A 298 12.16 -0.43 8.96
N SER A 299 13.42 -0.57 9.38
CA SER A 299 14.56 -0.49 8.46
C SER A 299 14.56 -1.62 7.43
N HIS A 300 14.24 -2.85 7.83
CA HIS A 300 14.15 -3.99 6.92
C HIS A 300 13.07 -3.78 5.88
N HIS A 301 11.85 -3.42 6.29
CA HIS A 301 10.76 -3.18 5.34
C HIS A 301 11.05 -2.01 4.42
N LYS A 302 11.63 -0.91 4.92
CA LYS A 302 12.05 0.21 4.06
C LYS A 302 13.09 -0.24 3.04
N TRP A 303 14.09 -1.02 3.46
CA TRP A 303 15.13 -1.58 2.58
C TRP A 303 14.54 -2.47 1.48
N TRP A 304 13.58 -3.32 1.83
CA TRP A 304 12.91 -4.24 0.90
C TRP A 304 12.02 -3.48 -0.08
N LEU A 305 11.15 -2.59 0.42
CA LEU A 305 10.27 -1.74 -0.38
C LEU A 305 11.06 -0.85 -1.33
N HIS A 306 12.17 -0.28 -0.88
CA HIS A 306 13.04 0.55 -1.72
C HIS A 306 13.59 -0.22 -2.93
N ARG A 307 13.66 -1.55 -2.90
CA ARG A 307 14.11 -2.39 -4.02
C ARG A 307 13.00 -2.82 -4.97
N LEU A 308 11.74 -2.54 -4.66
CA LEU A 308 10.66 -2.77 -5.63
C LEU A 308 10.93 -1.96 -6.92
N PRO A 309 10.85 -2.58 -8.10
CA PRO A 309 11.06 -1.94 -9.39
C PRO A 309 10.17 -0.72 -9.63
N LYS A 310 10.76 0.32 -10.24
CA LYS A 310 10.12 1.64 -10.49
C LYS A 310 10.36 2.19 -11.89
N ALA A 311 11.06 1.46 -12.75
CA ALA A 311 11.43 1.96 -14.07
C ALA A 311 10.19 2.10 -14.99
N PRO A 312 10.24 2.99 -15.99
CA PRO A 312 9.18 3.08 -16.99
C PRO A 312 9.18 1.87 -17.92
N GLY A 313 8.07 1.70 -18.66
CA GLY A 313 7.93 0.69 -19.70
C GLY A 313 7.43 -0.66 -19.19
N ARG A 314 7.57 -1.66 -20.05
CA ARG A 314 7.10 -3.03 -19.80
C ARG A 314 8.16 -4.05 -20.22
N THR A 315 8.21 -5.15 -19.49
CA THR A 315 9.05 -6.31 -19.77
C THR A 315 8.18 -7.56 -19.64
N GLU A 316 8.24 -8.45 -20.63
CA GLU A 316 7.43 -9.68 -20.65
C GLU A 316 5.93 -9.42 -20.44
N GLY A 317 5.44 -8.28 -20.97
CA GLY A 317 4.05 -7.88 -20.85
C GLY A 317 3.64 -7.32 -19.47
N LYS A 318 4.55 -7.21 -18.49
CA LYS A 318 4.31 -6.62 -17.17
C LYS A 318 4.96 -5.24 -17.05
N LEU A 319 4.42 -4.37 -16.19
CA LEU A 319 5.01 -3.06 -15.92
C LEU A 319 6.35 -3.20 -15.23
N ASN A 320 7.28 -2.32 -15.60
CA ASN A 320 8.57 -2.21 -14.92
C ASN A 320 8.49 -1.43 -13.59
N ASN A 321 7.38 -0.70 -13.38
CA ASN A 321 7.07 -0.05 -12.11
C ASN A 321 6.02 -0.88 -11.36
N TRP A 322 6.45 -1.61 -10.34
CA TRP A 322 5.58 -2.51 -9.57
C TRP A 322 4.71 -1.75 -8.56
N TRP A 323 5.12 -0.56 -8.14
CA TRP A 323 4.29 0.31 -7.28
C TRP A 323 2.95 0.67 -7.92
N ALA A 324 2.90 0.71 -9.25
CA ALA A 324 1.67 0.92 -10.00
C ALA A 324 0.64 -0.20 -9.75
N TYR A 325 1.10 -1.45 -9.69
CA TYR A 325 0.22 -2.58 -9.36
C TYR A 325 -0.24 -2.52 -7.91
N VAL A 326 0.61 -2.13 -6.96
CA VAL A 326 0.26 -2.19 -5.53
C VAL A 326 -0.62 -1.01 -5.09
N ALA A 327 -0.34 0.21 -5.57
CA ALA A 327 -1.01 1.44 -5.13
C ALA A 327 -2.13 1.92 -6.08
N ASP A 328 -2.14 1.48 -7.34
CA ASP A 328 -3.10 1.89 -8.37
C ASP A 328 -3.66 0.66 -9.13
N PHE A 329 -3.90 -0.43 -8.40
CA PHE A 329 -4.31 -1.73 -8.93
C PHE A 329 -5.56 -1.68 -9.83
N ASN A 330 -6.47 -0.72 -9.62
CA ASN A 330 -7.66 -0.56 -10.45
C ASN A 330 -7.36 -0.12 -11.89
N SER A 331 -6.21 0.51 -12.12
CA SER A 331 -5.82 1.03 -13.43
C SER A 331 -5.22 -0.03 -14.36
N TYR A 332 -4.91 -1.22 -13.84
CA TYR A 332 -4.24 -2.29 -14.59
C TYR A 332 -4.99 -3.62 -14.49
N ARG A 333 -5.18 -4.29 -15.62
CA ARG A 333 -5.89 -5.57 -15.66
C ARG A 333 -5.14 -6.68 -14.93
N GLU A 334 -3.82 -6.61 -14.97
CA GLU A 334 -2.94 -7.61 -14.37
C GLU A 334 -3.07 -7.65 -12.83
N SER A 335 -3.48 -6.56 -12.20
CA SER A 335 -3.77 -6.45 -10.76
C SER A 335 -5.27 -6.52 -10.45
N GLY A 336 -6.07 -7.13 -11.33
CA GLY A 336 -7.52 -7.30 -11.14
C GLY A 336 -8.37 -6.05 -11.47
N GLY A 337 -7.75 -4.95 -11.88
CA GLY A 337 -8.45 -3.76 -12.33
C GLY A 337 -9.27 -4.00 -13.59
N ARG A 338 -10.33 -3.21 -13.77
CA ARG A 338 -11.19 -3.25 -14.96
C ARG A 338 -11.18 -1.88 -15.66
N PRO A 339 -10.09 -1.53 -16.38
CA PRO A 339 -9.96 -0.23 -17.04
C PRO A 339 -11.11 -0.04 -18.04
N GLY A 340 -11.85 1.06 -17.91
CA GLY A 340 -13.01 1.38 -18.76
C GLY A 340 -14.37 1.25 -18.07
N LEU A 341 -14.47 0.65 -16.87
CA LEU A 341 -15.63 0.80 -15.98
C LEU A 341 -15.55 2.13 -15.23
N VAL A 342 -15.56 3.25 -15.97
CA VAL A 342 -15.86 4.56 -15.38
C VAL A 342 -17.38 4.68 -15.38
N PRO A 343 -18.04 5.07 -14.28
CA PRO A 343 -19.43 5.48 -14.37
C PRO A 343 -19.50 6.60 -15.41
N SER A 344 -20.34 6.46 -16.43
CA SER A 344 -20.74 7.63 -17.21
C SER A 344 -21.16 8.69 -16.20
N SER A 345 -20.46 9.82 -16.14
CA SER A 345 -20.97 10.96 -15.40
C SER A 345 -22.36 11.25 -15.98
N GLY A 346 -23.38 10.91 -15.20
CA GLY A 346 -24.76 11.28 -15.47
C GLY A 346 -24.79 12.79 -15.62
N ARG A 347 -25.46 13.23 -16.69
CA ARG A 347 -25.68 14.65 -17.01
C ARG A 347 -26.40 15.37 -15.91
#